data_AF-A0A9X3X6M2-F1
#
_entry.id   AF-A0A9X3X6M2-F1
#
_cell.length_a   1.000
_cell.length_b   1.000
_cell.length_c   1.000
_cell.angle_alpha   90.00
_cell.angle_beta   90.00
_cell.angle_gamma   90.00
#
_symmetry.space_group_name_H-M   'P 1'
#
loop_
_entity.id
_entity.type
_entity.pdbx_description
1 polymer ?
#
loop_
_entity_poly.entity_id
_entity_poly.type
_entity_poly.pdbx_seq_one_letter_code
_entity_poly.pdbx_strand_id
1 'polypeptide(L)'
;MDCNTQHEHEDLCQRAERHLHEAGFSPIAGAPAGGLSMRRIAVDSTLTLAYEPAAGLLRLSVSFVRGAATRGIFQGGRAELRIFATSSLLGLLCWITSSHDELSAFEADAWLEQIVSLCPATYVVLASRGPEESLALVMPQEASVMLQ
;
A
#
# COMPACT_ATOMS: atom_id res chain seq x y z
N MET A 1 24.50 -15.30 3.41
CA MET A 1 23.21 -14.61 3.46
C MET A 1 23.48 -13.14 3.65
N ASP A 2 23.23 -12.17 2.76
CA ASP A 2 22.82 -12.15 1.35
C ASP A 2 23.17 -10.74 0.82
N CYS A 3 24.31 -10.54 0.15
CA CYS A 3 24.59 -9.25 -0.50
C CYS A 3 23.70 -9.00 -1.72
N ASN A 4 23.09 -10.06 -2.28
CA ASN A 4 22.32 -10.01 -3.52
C ASN A 4 20.91 -9.44 -3.31
N THR A 5 20.24 -9.80 -2.20
CA THR A 5 18.87 -9.33 -1.90
C THR A 5 18.83 -7.87 -1.46
N GLN A 6 19.90 -7.36 -0.84
CA GLN A 6 19.96 -5.96 -0.43
C GLN A 6 20.13 -5.01 -1.62
N HIS A 7 20.92 -5.41 -2.63
CA HIS A 7 21.10 -4.62 -3.85
C HIS A 7 19.85 -4.63 -4.73
N GLU A 8 19.16 -5.76 -4.83
CA GLU A 8 17.86 -5.86 -5.51
C GLU A 8 16.81 -4.97 -4.86
N HIS A 9 16.78 -4.90 -3.51
CA HIS A 9 15.86 -4.03 -2.78
C HIS A 9 16.11 -2.53 -3.04
N GLU A 10 17.37 -2.10 -3.06
CA GLU A 10 17.73 -0.69 -3.33
C GLU A 10 17.36 -0.24 -4.75
N ASP A 11 17.62 -1.08 -5.76
CA ASP A 11 17.25 -0.78 -7.17
C ASP A 11 15.73 -0.68 -7.34
N LEU A 12 14.97 -1.50 -6.60
CA LEU A 12 13.50 -1.50 -6.66
C LEU A 12 12.89 -0.28 -5.98
N CYS A 13 13.41 0.13 -4.82
CA CYS A 13 13.00 1.38 -4.19
C CYS A 13 13.24 2.58 -5.10
N GLN A 14 14.40 2.64 -5.78
CA GLN A 14 14.70 3.69 -6.75
C GLN A 14 13.74 3.67 -7.95
N ARG A 15 13.42 2.48 -8.48
CA ARG A 15 12.47 2.34 -9.59
C ARG A 15 11.05 2.77 -9.18
N ALA A 16 10.58 2.35 -8.01
CA ALA A 16 9.28 2.72 -7.48
C ALA A 16 9.19 4.23 -7.22
N GLU A 17 10.25 4.83 -6.65
CA GLU A 17 10.34 6.27 -6.43
C GLU A 17 10.27 7.06 -7.75
N ARG A 18 11.01 6.62 -8.78
CA ARG A 18 10.96 7.24 -10.11
C ARG A 18 9.55 7.20 -10.71
N HIS A 19 8.88 6.04 -10.67
CA HIS A 19 7.51 5.93 -11.20
C HIS A 19 6.52 6.80 -10.44
N LEU A 20 6.65 6.92 -9.12
CA LEU A 20 5.83 7.83 -8.33
C LEU A 20 6.09 9.29 -8.67
N HIS A 21 7.35 9.64 -8.90
CA HIS A 21 7.70 10.98 -9.35
C HIS A 21 7.06 11.32 -10.70
N GLU A 22 7.10 10.38 -11.65
CA GLU A 22 6.41 10.49 -12.95
C GLU A 22 4.89 10.63 -12.79
N ALA A 23 4.28 9.92 -11.82
CA ALA A 23 2.86 10.02 -11.46
C ALA A 23 2.49 11.27 -10.64
N GLY A 24 3.44 12.18 -10.41
CA GLY A 24 3.22 13.46 -9.71
C GLY A 24 3.25 13.38 -8.19
N PHE A 25 3.76 12.28 -7.62
CA PHE A 25 4.09 12.20 -6.20
C PHE A 25 5.46 12.81 -5.92
N SER A 26 5.63 13.37 -4.73
CA SER A 26 6.88 13.92 -4.23
C SER A 26 7.29 13.20 -2.95
N PRO A 27 8.59 12.88 -2.77
CA PRO A 27 9.06 12.25 -1.55
C PRO A 27 8.87 13.17 -0.35
N ILE A 28 8.55 12.57 0.79
CA ILE A 28 8.43 13.25 2.09
C ILE A 28 9.28 12.52 3.14
N ALA A 29 9.73 13.27 4.15
CA ALA A 29 10.48 12.70 5.27
C ALA A 29 9.59 11.76 6.12
N GLY A 30 10.24 10.84 6.84
CA GLY A 30 9.56 9.92 7.75
C GLY A 30 9.26 8.54 7.17
N ALA A 31 9.84 8.19 6.02
CA ALA A 31 9.80 6.83 5.54
C ALA A 31 10.47 5.88 6.57
N PRO A 32 9.85 4.73 6.87
CA PRO A 32 10.49 3.70 7.67
C PRO A 32 11.75 3.18 6.97
N ALA A 33 12.67 2.57 7.73
CA ALA A 33 13.90 2.03 7.16
C ALA A 33 13.61 1.02 6.04
N GLY A 34 14.18 1.24 4.86
CA GLY A 34 13.93 0.42 3.66
C GLY A 34 12.55 0.62 3.02
N GLY A 35 11.79 1.63 3.46
CA GLY A 35 10.50 2.02 2.91
C GLY A 35 10.55 3.33 2.13
N LEU A 36 9.36 3.75 1.68
CA LEU A 36 9.13 4.94 0.87
C LEU A 36 8.00 5.75 1.49
N SER A 37 8.10 7.08 1.46
CA SER A 37 6.98 7.95 1.84
C SER A 37 6.86 9.08 0.84
N MET A 38 5.67 9.22 0.29
CA MET A 38 5.38 10.09 -0.84
C MET A 38 4.07 10.83 -0.60
N ARG A 39 3.98 12.05 -1.11
CA ARG A 39 2.76 12.85 -1.10
C ARG A 39 2.41 13.27 -2.51
N ARG A 40 1.12 13.24 -2.84
CA ARG A 40 0.59 13.83 -4.07
C ARG A 40 -0.19 15.08 -3.72
N ILE A 41 0.31 16.23 -4.13
CA ILE A 41 -0.28 17.53 -3.78
C ILE A 41 -1.64 17.72 -4.48
N ALA A 42 -1.77 17.24 -5.72
CA ALA A 42 -2.98 17.45 -6.54
C ALA A 42 -4.27 16.90 -5.90
N VAL A 43 -4.17 15.78 -5.19
CA VAL A 43 -5.29 15.12 -4.49
C VAL A 43 -5.10 15.10 -2.97
N ASP A 44 -4.09 15.84 -2.49
CA ASP A 44 -3.63 15.92 -1.10
C ASP A 44 -3.68 14.58 -0.36
N SER A 45 -3.07 13.57 -0.99
CA SER A 45 -2.95 12.22 -0.47
C SER A 45 -1.51 11.93 -0.08
N THR A 46 -1.33 11.18 1.01
CA THR A 46 -0.04 10.65 1.42
C THR A 46 -0.04 9.13 1.30
N LEU A 47 1.03 8.61 0.71
CA LEU A 47 1.32 7.21 0.51
C LEU A 47 2.59 6.87 1.28
N THR A 48 2.50 5.95 2.23
CA THR A 48 3.66 5.41 2.94
C THR A 48 3.72 3.91 2.72
N LEU A 49 4.89 3.43 2.30
CA LEU A 49 5.17 2.03 2.00
C LEU A 49 6.37 1.60 2.84
N ALA A 50 6.29 0.42 3.44
CA ALA A 50 7.42 -0.22 4.12
C ALA A 50 7.47 -1.68 3.73
N TYR A 51 8.62 -2.14 3.24
CA TYR A 51 8.82 -3.56 2.94
C TYR A 51 9.72 -4.19 3.99
N GLU A 52 9.27 -5.32 4.53
CA GLU A 52 10.00 -6.15 5.49
C GLU A 52 10.30 -7.51 4.83
N PRO A 53 11.46 -7.66 4.17
CA PRO A 53 11.77 -8.84 3.37
C PRO A 53 11.78 -10.15 4.16
N ALA A 54 12.29 -10.10 5.40
CA ALA A 54 12.35 -11.27 6.27
C ALA A 54 10.97 -11.84 6.62
N ALA A 55 9.95 -10.98 6.64
CA ALA A 55 8.56 -11.36 6.90
C ALA A 55 7.73 -11.53 5.62
N GLY A 56 8.29 -11.19 4.44
CA GLY A 56 7.52 -11.12 3.19
C GLY A 56 6.34 -10.15 3.28
N LEU A 57 6.50 -9.05 4.02
CA LEU A 57 5.41 -8.15 4.39
C LEU A 57 5.58 -6.75 3.80
N LEU A 58 4.55 -6.26 3.13
CA LEU A 58 4.41 -4.89 2.68
C LEU A 58 3.36 -4.19 3.54
N ARG A 59 3.79 -3.10 4.18
CA ARG A 59 2.95 -2.20 4.94
C ARG A 59 2.61 -1.02 4.04
N LEU A 60 1.34 -0.89 3.68
CA LEU A 60 0.84 0.23 2.90
C LEU A 60 -0.06 1.10 3.78
N SER A 61 0.23 2.39 3.87
CA SER A 61 -0.62 3.38 4.53
C SER A 61 -1.00 4.43 3.51
N VAL A 62 -2.30 4.62 3.30
CA VAL A 62 -2.86 5.66 2.44
C VAL A 62 -3.67 6.59 3.31
N SER A 63 -3.39 7.89 3.26
CA SER A 63 -4.21 8.90 3.92
C SER A 63 -4.60 10.00 2.96
N PHE A 64 -5.89 10.34 2.99
CA PHE A 64 -6.46 11.49 2.32
C PHE A 64 -6.80 12.56 3.35
N VAL A 65 -6.86 13.82 2.94
CA VAL A 65 -7.36 14.91 3.82
C VAL A 65 -8.77 14.58 4.31
N ARG A 66 -9.07 15.01 5.55
CA ARG A 66 -10.36 14.79 6.22
C ARG A 66 -11.53 15.09 5.29
N GLY A 67 -12.39 14.08 5.11
CA GLY A 67 -13.65 14.19 4.37
C GLY A 67 -13.61 13.67 2.93
N ALA A 68 -12.42 13.47 2.33
CA ALA A 68 -12.30 12.94 0.97
C ALA A 68 -12.61 11.43 0.89
N ALA A 69 -12.23 10.66 1.92
CA ALA A 69 -12.50 9.23 2.02
C ALA A 69 -13.26 8.92 3.31
N THR A 70 -14.55 8.60 3.19
CA THR A 70 -15.42 8.22 4.32
C THR A 70 -16.09 6.86 4.13
N ARG A 71 -15.70 6.12 3.08
CA ARG A 71 -16.31 4.84 2.69
C ARG A 71 -15.29 3.70 2.74
N GLY A 72 -15.78 2.48 2.81
CA GLY A 72 -14.95 1.27 2.78
C GLY A 72 -14.00 1.19 3.98
N ILE A 73 -12.73 0.91 3.69
CA ILE A 73 -11.69 0.66 4.70
C ILE A 73 -11.08 1.94 5.32
N PHE A 74 -11.49 3.13 4.86
CA PHE A 74 -10.90 4.40 5.32
C PHE A 74 -11.53 4.88 6.62
N GLN A 75 -10.82 4.68 7.73
CA GLN A 75 -11.18 5.24 9.03
C GLN A 75 -10.59 6.64 9.18
N GLY A 76 -11.44 7.66 9.21
CA GLY A 76 -11.00 9.05 9.37
C GLY A 76 -10.15 9.58 8.21
N GLY A 77 -10.33 9.03 7.01
CA GLY A 77 -9.56 9.38 5.82
C GLY A 77 -8.27 8.57 5.64
N ARG A 78 -8.00 7.58 6.51
CA ARG A 78 -6.80 6.75 6.45
C ARG A 78 -7.14 5.27 6.35
N ALA A 79 -6.39 4.54 5.54
CA ALA A 79 -6.38 3.09 5.50
C ALA A 79 -4.96 2.57 5.66
N GLU A 80 -4.82 1.47 6.39
CA GLU A 80 -3.56 0.74 6.52
C GLU A 80 -3.78 -0.71 6.09
N LEU A 81 -2.89 -1.19 5.24
CA LEU A 81 -2.87 -2.58 4.76
C LEU A 81 -1.60 -3.31 5.19
N ARG A 82 -1.75 -4.61 5.38
CA ARG A 82 -0.68 -5.60 5.52
C ARG A 82 -0.83 -6.61 4.39
N ILE A 83 0.17 -6.65 3.52
CA ILE A 83 0.13 -7.47 2.31
C ILE A 83 1.29 -8.46 2.40
N PHE A 84 0.97 -9.75 2.46
CA PHE A 84 1.97 -10.82 2.59
C PHE A 84 2.20 -11.50 1.24
N ALA A 85 3.44 -11.47 0.73
CA ALA A 85 3.87 -12.21 -0.46
C ALA A 85 5.40 -12.38 -0.52
N THR A 86 5.85 -13.42 -1.21
CA THR A 86 7.25 -13.88 -1.18
C THR A 86 8.13 -13.37 -2.33
N SER A 87 7.56 -13.00 -3.48
CA SER A 87 8.33 -12.52 -4.66
C SER A 87 7.59 -11.54 -5.56
N SER A 88 6.25 -11.57 -5.56
CA SER A 88 5.36 -10.67 -6.31
C SER A 88 5.13 -9.32 -5.63
N LEU A 89 5.52 -9.17 -4.37
CA LEU A 89 5.24 -7.98 -3.55
C LEU A 89 5.94 -6.71 -4.06
N LEU A 90 7.12 -6.88 -4.66
CA LEU A 90 7.90 -5.80 -5.26
C LEU A 90 7.35 -5.39 -6.64
N GLY A 91 6.82 -6.36 -7.40
CA GLY A 91 6.04 -6.08 -8.61
C GLY A 91 4.74 -5.36 -8.28
N LEU A 92 4.09 -5.73 -7.18
CA LEU A 92 2.92 -5.04 -6.65
C LEU A 92 3.25 -3.60 -6.23
N LEU A 93 4.38 -3.38 -5.55
CA LEU A 93 4.89 -2.05 -5.23
C LEU A 93 5.01 -1.21 -6.50
N CYS A 94 5.74 -1.69 -7.51
CA CYS A 94 5.86 -1.01 -8.80
C CYS A 94 4.51 -0.80 -9.49
N TRP A 95 3.58 -1.74 -9.36
CA TRP A 95 2.25 -1.64 -9.98
C TRP A 95 1.38 -0.58 -9.28
N ILE A 96 1.23 -0.65 -7.95
CA ILE A 96 0.51 0.36 -7.14
C ILE A 96 1.02 1.76 -7.47
N THR A 97 2.33 1.88 -7.71
CA THR A 97 2.99 3.16 -7.92
C THR A 97 3.04 3.64 -9.37
N SER A 98 2.82 2.78 -10.36
CA SER A 98 2.90 3.14 -11.80
C SER A 98 1.58 3.07 -12.57
N SER A 99 0.60 2.31 -12.08
CA SER A 99 -0.64 2.03 -12.82
C SER A 99 -1.84 2.85 -12.35
N HIS A 100 -1.71 3.52 -11.20
CA HIS A 100 -2.76 4.37 -10.64
C HIS A 100 -2.32 5.82 -10.69
N ASP A 101 -2.48 6.43 -11.88
CA ASP A 101 -2.37 7.88 -12.07
C ASP A 101 -3.22 8.64 -11.06
N GLU A 102 -4.28 8.02 -10.51
CA GLU A 102 -5.09 8.57 -9.44
C GLU A 102 -5.31 7.53 -8.34
N LEU A 103 -4.31 7.29 -7.48
CA LEU A 103 -4.58 6.73 -6.13
C LEU A 103 -5.47 7.71 -5.36
N SER A 104 -6.75 7.70 -5.71
CA SER A 104 -7.80 8.57 -5.20
C SER A 104 -8.68 7.77 -4.24
N ALA A 105 -9.37 8.50 -3.37
CA ALA A 105 -10.36 7.91 -2.48
C ALA A 105 -11.56 7.32 -3.24
N PHE A 106 -11.86 7.85 -4.44
CA PHE A 106 -13.01 7.46 -5.25
C PHE A 106 -12.81 6.12 -5.93
N GLU A 107 -11.57 5.81 -6.31
CA GLU A 107 -11.21 4.56 -7.01
C GLU A 107 -10.64 3.50 -6.05
N ALA A 108 -10.83 3.70 -4.74
CA ALA A 108 -10.22 2.86 -3.73
C ALA A 108 -10.62 1.39 -3.82
N ASP A 109 -11.87 1.12 -4.15
CA ASP A 109 -12.34 -0.26 -4.32
C ASP A 109 -11.65 -0.94 -5.51
N ALA A 110 -11.39 -0.21 -6.61
CA ALA A 110 -10.78 -0.76 -7.82
C ALA A 110 -9.31 -1.13 -7.61
N TRP A 111 -8.52 -0.23 -7.02
CA TRP A 111 -7.12 -0.56 -6.75
C TRP A 111 -6.98 -1.57 -5.60
N LEU A 112 -7.88 -1.60 -4.60
CA LEU A 112 -7.91 -2.64 -3.58
C LEU A 112 -8.20 -4.02 -4.16
N GLU A 113 -9.17 -4.13 -5.06
CA GLU A 113 -9.52 -5.39 -5.73
C GLU A 113 -8.33 -5.96 -6.50
N GLN A 114 -7.60 -5.09 -7.22
CA GLN A 114 -6.40 -5.48 -7.95
C GLN A 114 -5.26 -5.90 -7.02
N ILE A 115 -5.05 -5.20 -5.89
CA ILE A 115 -4.11 -5.64 -4.85
C ILE A 115 -4.47 -7.04 -4.35
N VAL A 116 -5.73 -7.29 -4.02
CA VAL A 116 -6.20 -8.59 -3.52
C VAL A 116 -6.06 -9.69 -4.58
N SER A 117 -6.31 -9.38 -5.86
CA SER A 117 -6.11 -10.33 -6.95
C SER A 117 -4.66 -10.76 -7.09
N LEU A 118 -3.71 -9.85 -6.87
CA LEU A 118 -2.27 -10.15 -6.94
C LEU A 118 -1.75 -10.76 -5.63
N CYS A 119 -2.33 -10.37 -4.50
CA CYS A 119 -1.94 -10.75 -3.15
C CYS A 119 -3.19 -11.05 -2.31
N PRO A 120 -3.75 -12.27 -2.39
CA PRO A 120 -4.96 -12.63 -1.64
C PRO A 120 -4.81 -12.52 -0.13
N ALA A 121 -3.58 -12.63 0.38
CA ALA A 121 -3.24 -12.39 1.78
C ALA A 121 -3.07 -10.89 2.07
N THR A 122 -4.09 -10.10 1.75
CA THR A 122 -4.16 -8.66 2.02
C THR A 122 -5.12 -8.41 3.17
N TYR A 123 -4.65 -7.70 4.20
CA TYR A 123 -5.41 -7.41 5.40
C TYR A 123 -5.49 -5.92 5.64
N VAL A 124 -6.66 -5.43 6.05
CA VAL A 124 -6.82 -4.07 6.59
C VAL A 124 -6.53 -4.08 8.09
N VAL A 125 -5.82 -3.08 8.57
CA VAL A 125 -5.63 -2.84 10.01
C VAL A 125 -6.87 -2.11 10.55
N LEU A 126 -7.62 -2.77 11.43
CA LEU A 126 -8.81 -2.22 12.06
C LEU A 126 -8.49 -1.39 13.30
N ALA A 127 -7.45 -1.81 14.04
CA ALA A 127 -6.97 -1.13 15.23
C ALA A 127 -5.52 -1.55 15.52
N SER A 128 -4.74 -0.63 16.08
CA SER A 128 -3.39 -0.90 16.58
C SER A 128 -3.32 -0.55 18.06
N ARG A 129 -2.91 -1.51 18.90
CA ARG A 129 -2.72 -1.32 20.34
C ARG A 129 -1.32 -1.78 20.73
N GLY A 130 -0.34 -0.89 20.59
CA GLY A 130 1.06 -1.22 20.84
C GLY A 130 1.57 -2.26 19.83
N PRO A 131 2.09 -3.42 20.26
CA PRO A 131 2.60 -4.45 19.35
C PRO A 131 1.49 -5.28 18.67
N GLU A 132 0.24 -5.18 19.13
CA GLU A 132 -0.88 -5.96 18.59
C GLU A 132 -1.66 -5.16 17.55
N GLU A 133 -1.85 -5.76 16.38
CA GLU A 133 -2.69 -5.25 15.29
C GLU A 133 -3.92 -6.15 15.15
N SER A 134 -5.12 -5.56 15.17
CA SER A 134 -6.34 -6.26 14.79
C SER A 134 -6.49 -6.16 13.27
N LEU A 135 -6.42 -7.31 12.60
CA LEU A 135 -6.47 -7.40 11.15
C LEU A 135 -7.80 -7.99 10.68
N ALA A 136 -8.32 -7.49 9.55
CA ALA A 136 -9.38 -8.14 8.81
C ALA A 136 -8.92 -8.46 7.39
N LEU A 137 -9.22 -9.68 6.92
CA LEU A 137 -8.91 -10.08 5.56
C LEU A 137 -9.77 -9.27 4.58
N VAL A 138 -9.14 -8.72 3.54
CA VAL A 138 -9.85 -8.03 2.46
C VAL A 138 -10.36 -9.09 1.50
N MET A 139 -11.68 -9.22 1.40
CA MET A 139 -12.33 -10.17 0.51
C MET A 139 -12.60 -9.51 -0.85
N PRO A 140 -12.41 -10.21 -1.98
CA PRO A 140 -12.89 -9.75 -3.28
C PRO A 140 -14.41 -9.52 -3.26
N GLN A 141 -14.91 -8.52 -3.99
CA GLN A 141 -16.34 -8.19 -3.98
C GLN A 141 -17.22 -9.37 -4.43
N GLU A 142 -16.76 -10.21 -5.37
CA GLU A 142 -17.50 -11.41 -5.81
C GLU A 142 -17.76 -12.41 -4.67
N ALA A 143 -16.86 -12.49 -3.68
CA ALA A 143 -17.01 -13.40 -2.55
C ALA A 143 -17.98 -12.88 -1.49
N SER A 144 -18.23 -11.56 -1.41
CA SER A 144 -19.16 -10.98 -0.45
C SER A 144 -20.63 -11.25 -0.81
N VAL A 145 -20.94 -11.44 -2.09
CA VAL A 145 -22.32 -11.70 -2.57
C VAL A 145 -22.77 -13.14 -2.26
N MET A 146 -21.84 -14.08 -2.10
CA MET A 146 -22.15 -15.47 -1.76
C MET A 146 -22.34 -15.72 -0.25
N LEU A 147 -22.07 -14.71 0.59
CA LEU A 147 -22.17 -14.79 2.05
C LEU A 147 -23.41 -14.07 2.62
N GLN A 148 -24.31 -13.59 1.76
CA GLN A 148 -25.61 -13.01 2.11
C GLN A 148 -26.74 -13.99 1.81
#